data_AF-A0A6A5HR74-F1
#
_entry.id   AF-A0A6A5HR74-F1
#
_cell.length_a   1.000
_cell.length_b   1.000
_cell.length_c   1.000
_cell.angle_alpha   90.00
_cell.angle_beta   90.00
_cell.angle_gamma   90.00
#
_symmetry.space_group_name_H-M   'P 1'
#
loop_
_entity.id
_entity.type
_entity.pdbx_description
1 polymer ?
#
loop_
_entity_poly.entity_id
_entity_poly.type
_entity_poly.pdbx_seq_one_letter_code
_entity_poly.pdbx_strand_id
1 'polypeptide(L)'
;MASRRQKQFDRKYSSYRKFTATEDVNYSTHSSRSSYRSESVTSRTDGRGRSTSSEVIAGSESRSYPVYIAIQDYTPDKEDIEAIPLEQGQIVEVLDKKNSIRWLVRTKARPPRSGWVPGSYFETPTEFYKQRRRTREIENVSLSDEQAALVKRDQVYHELLRSEEEFVSSLRTCVDDYIKVLDDPEVPEAVKKHREKLTLNIPELYNFHAKY
;
A
#
# COMPACT_ATOMS: atom_id res chain seq x y z
N MET A 1 10.93 8.19 -34.42
CA MET A 1 12.01 7.56 -33.64
C MET A 1 11.52 6.70 -32.45
N ALA A 2 10.33 6.94 -31.88
CA ALA A 2 9.76 6.15 -30.77
C ALA A 2 9.54 4.64 -31.07
N SER A 3 9.17 4.30 -32.31
CA SER A 3 8.85 2.91 -32.72
C SER A 3 10.05 1.94 -32.70
N ARG A 4 11.29 2.45 -32.84
CA ARG A 4 12.50 1.61 -32.86
C ARG A 4 12.95 1.19 -31.46
N ARG A 5 12.75 2.06 -30.46
CA ARG A 5 13.07 1.80 -29.04
C ARG A 5 12.04 0.89 -28.38
N GLN A 6 10.76 1.07 -28.70
CA GLN A 6 9.69 0.17 -28.24
C GLN A 6 9.92 -1.28 -28.71
N LYS A 7 10.28 -1.46 -29.99
CA LYS A 7 10.63 -2.78 -30.56
C LYS A 7 11.88 -3.40 -29.93
N GLN A 8 12.81 -2.61 -29.40
CA GLN A 8 14.01 -3.10 -28.70
C GLN A 8 13.65 -3.57 -27.28
N PHE A 9 12.79 -2.85 -26.57
CA PHE A 9 12.26 -3.24 -25.26
C PHE A 9 11.43 -4.52 -25.35
N ASP A 10 10.44 -4.57 -26.24
CA ASP A 10 9.61 -5.77 -26.41
C ASP A 10 10.46 -6.99 -26.78
N ARG A 11 11.53 -6.82 -27.57
CA ARG A 11 12.46 -7.90 -27.91
C ARG A 11 13.36 -8.35 -26.75
N LYS A 12 13.77 -7.45 -25.85
CA LYS A 12 14.62 -7.76 -24.69
C LYS A 12 13.88 -8.64 -23.67
N TYR A 13 12.56 -8.43 -23.51
CA TYR A 13 11.77 -9.10 -22.47
C TYR A 13 10.78 -10.16 -23.01
N SER A 14 10.60 -10.28 -24.32
CA SER A 14 9.71 -11.28 -24.96
C SER A 14 10.13 -12.74 -24.74
N SER A 15 11.42 -13.02 -24.56
CA SER A 15 11.90 -14.39 -24.27
C SER A 15 11.41 -14.94 -22.92
N TYR A 16 11.09 -14.06 -21.98
CA TYR A 16 10.65 -14.44 -20.62
C TYR A 16 9.15 -14.71 -20.53
N ARG A 17 8.33 -14.14 -21.43
CA ARG A 17 6.88 -14.46 -21.50
C ARG A 17 6.61 -15.93 -21.83
N LYS A 18 7.52 -16.60 -22.54
CA LYS A 18 7.30 -17.99 -22.98
C LYS A 18 7.34 -19.03 -21.86
N PHE A 19 7.80 -18.67 -20.67
CA PHE A 19 7.85 -19.57 -19.50
C PHE A 19 6.74 -19.35 -18.48
N THR A 20 5.82 -18.42 -18.73
CA THR A 20 4.77 -18.03 -17.77
C THR A 20 3.42 -18.75 -17.95
N ALA A 21 3.29 -19.66 -18.92
CA ALA A 21 1.98 -20.19 -19.31
C ALA A 21 1.54 -21.46 -18.55
N THR A 22 2.30 -21.95 -17.58
CA THR A 22 1.89 -23.11 -16.78
C THR A 22 1.91 -22.73 -15.31
N GLU A 23 0.74 -22.31 -14.81
CA GLU A 23 0.32 -22.18 -13.39
C GLU A 23 -0.29 -20.83 -13.02
N ASP A 24 -1.21 -20.32 -13.85
CA ASP A 24 -2.23 -19.40 -13.35
C ASP A 24 -3.28 -20.19 -12.56
N VAL A 25 -2.94 -20.59 -11.32
CA VAL A 25 -3.91 -21.16 -10.37
C VAL A 25 -4.77 -20.02 -9.84
N ASN A 26 -6.03 -20.04 -10.27
CA ASN A 26 -7.11 -19.12 -9.94
C ASN A 26 -7.33 -18.98 -8.41
N TYR A 27 -6.74 -17.97 -7.78
CA TYR A 27 -6.93 -17.63 -6.35
C TYR A 27 -8.06 -16.61 -6.10
N SER A 28 -9.06 -16.54 -6.98
CA SER A 28 -10.08 -15.48 -6.97
C SER A 28 -11.28 -15.72 -6.04
N THR A 29 -11.36 -16.82 -5.29
CA THR A 29 -12.64 -17.24 -4.66
C THR A 29 -12.69 -17.31 -3.13
N HIS A 30 -11.68 -16.83 -2.39
CA HIS A 30 -11.76 -16.78 -0.92
C HIS A 30 -11.71 -15.36 -0.34
N SER A 31 -12.77 -14.59 -0.60
CA SER A 31 -13.22 -13.57 0.35
C SER A 31 -13.91 -14.28 1.52
N SER A 32 -13.13 -14.95 2.35
CA SER A 32 -13.61 -15.52 3.60
C SER A 32 -13.85 -14.39 4.58
N ARG A 33 -15.14 -14.08 4.77
CA ARG A 33 -15.71 -13.31 5.88
C ARG A 33 -14.89 -13.57 7.16
N SER A 34 -14.26 -12.53 7.69
CA SER A 34 -13.67 -12.58 9.02
C SER A 34 -14.80 -12.86 10.03
N SER A 35 -14.81 -14.08 10.56
CA SER A 35 -15.69 -14.50 11.64
C SER A 35 -14.93 -14.36 12.96
N TYR A 36 -14.67 -13.12 13.38
CA TYR A 36 -14.25 -12.87 14.75
C TYR A 36 -15.48 -12.71 15.64
N ARG A 37 -15.98 -13.87 16.07
CA ARG A 37 -16.69 -14.20 17.31
C ARG A 37 -17.53 -13.07 17.94
N SER A 38 -18.84 -13.15 17.73
CA SER A 38 -19.85 -12.50 18.57
C SER A 38 -19.67 -12.90 20.04
N GLU A 39 -19.62 -11.91 20.92
CA GLU A 39 -19.84 -12.10 22.35
C GLU A 39 -21.28 -12.61 22.55
N SER A 40 -21.41 -13.85 22.99
CA SER A 40 -22.68 -14.41 23.42
C SER A 40 -23.03 -13.85 24.80
N VAL A 41 -23.93 -12.85 24.79
CA VAL A 41 -24.72 -12.46 25.94
C VAL A 41 -25.52 -13.67 26.42
N THR A 42 -25.28 -14.11 27.65
CA THR A 42 -26.24 -14.95 28.36
C THR A 42 -26.76 -14.13 29.53
N SER A 43 -28.04 -13.78 29.47
CA SER A 43 -28.81 -13.35 30.63
C SER A 43 -30.02 -14.26 30.71
N ARG A 44 -30.02 -15.13 31.72
CA ARG A 44 -31.20 -15.80 32.23
C ARG A 44 -31.24 -15.55 33.74
N THR A 45 -32.34 -14.99 34.21
CA THR A 45 -32.64 -14.81 35.63
C THR A 45 -33.48 -15.98 36.13
N ASP A 46 -33.05 -16.59 37.23
CA ASP A 46 -33.83 -16.89 38.45
C ASP A 46 -32.93 -17.70 39.41
N GLY A 47 -32.92 -17.57 40.73
CA GLY A 47 -33.68 -16.72 41.65
C GLY A 47 -32.86 -16.50 42.93
N ARG A 48 -32.61 -15.23 43.25
CA ARG A 48 -32.31 -14.65 44.58
C ARG A 48 -32.03 -13.17 44.31
N GLY A 49 -32.97 -12.33 44.74
CA GLY A 49 -33.12 -10.96 44.27
C GLY A 49 -31.87 -10.10 44.42
N ARG A 50 -31.52 -9.41 43.34
CA ARG A 50 -31.08 -8.00 43.33
C ARG A 50 -31.17 -7.47 41.90
N SER A 51 -32.26 -6.77 41.57
CA SER A 51 -32.26 -5.87 40.40
C SER A 51 -31.49 -4.62 40.75
N THR A 52 -30.47 -4.28 39.94
CA THR A 52 -29.98 -2.93 39.60
C THR A 52 -28.90 -3.15 38.51
N SER A 53 -28.85 -2.59 37.32
CA SER A 53 -29.58 -1.52 36.65
C SER A 53 -29.37 -1.75 35.16
N SER A 54 -30.42 -1.54 34.36
CA SER A 54 -30.30 -1.44 32.91
C SER A 54 -29.67 -0.09 32.59
N GLU A 55 -28.34 -0.02 32.45
CA GLU A 55 -27.74 1.09 31.70
C GLU A 55 -27.90 0.79 30.21
N VAL A 56 -29.01 1.33 29.73
CA VAL A 56 -29.33 1.64 28.34
C VAL A 56 -28.08 2.00 27.54
N ILE A 57 -27.97 1.33 26.41
CA ILE A 57 -27.07 1.58 25.29
C ILE A 57 -27.12 3.08 24.95
N ALA A 58 -26.12 3.83 25.41
CA ALA A 58 -25.80 5.11 24.81
C ALA A 58 -25.20 4.79 23.43
N GLY A 59 -26.03 4.99 22.40
CA GLY A 59 -25.68 4.65 21.03
C GLY A 59 -24.37 5.26 20.57
N SER A 60 -23.48 4.43 20.06
CA SER A 60 -22.45 4.86 19.13
C SER A 60 -22.18 3.74 18.13
N GLU A 61 -22.83 3.86 16.96
CA GLU A 61 -22.47 3.27 15.68
C GLU A 61 -22.03 1.80 15.66
N SER A 62 -22.96 0.91 15.33
CA SER A 62 -22.68 -0.43 14.81
C SER A 62 -22.05 -0.40 13.39
N ARG A 63 -21.28 0.63 13.05
CA ARG A 63 -20.55 0.73 11.78
C ARG A 63 -19.15 0.14 12.02
N SER A 64 -18.92 -1.06 11.54
CA SER A 64 -17.56 -1.60 11.43
C SER A 64 -16.79 -0.77 10.41
N TYR A 65 -15.88 0.09 10.88
CA TYR A 65 -14.99 0.85 10.00
C TYR A 65 -13.92 -0.07 9.42
N PRO A 66 -13.48 0.15 8.17
CA PRO A 66 -12.39 -0.62 7.60
C PRO A 66 -11.10 -0.35 8.37
N VAL A 67 -10.31 -1.41 8.53
CA VAL A 67 -9.07 -1.41 9.32
C VAL A 67 -7.87 -1.37 8.39
N TYR A 68 -6.88 -0.56 8.76
CA TYR A 68 -5.62 -0.39 8.05
C TYR A 68 -4.45 -0.47 9.04
N ILE A 69 -3.25 -0.70 8.51
CA ILE A 69 -2.00 -0.81 9.26
C ILE A 69 -1.06 0.31 8.82
N ALA A 70 -0.50 1.04 9.78
CA ALA A 70 0.55 2.02 9.51
C ALA A 70 1.82 1.32 9.02
N ILE A 71 2.36 1.70 7.87
CA ILE A 71 3.54 1.04 7.27
C ILE A 71 4.87 1.66 7.72
N GLN A 72 4.83 2.82 8.37
CA GLN A 72 5.98 3.53 8.91
C GLN A 72 5.56 4.44 10.07
N ASP A 73 6.52 4.90 10.86
CA ASP A 73 6.27 5.84 11.95
C ASP A 73 5.81 7.20 11.40
N TYR A 74 4.86 7.82 12.08
CA TYR A 74 4.37 9.16 11.76
C TYR A 74 4.43 10.05 12.99
N THR A 75 5.23 11.11 12.89
CA THR A 75 5.32 12.18 13.89
C THR A 75 4.77 13.46 13.27
N PRO A 76 3.57 13.92 13.67
CA PRO A 76 3.02 15.16 13.15
C PRO A 76 3.82 16.38 13.62
N ASP A 77 3.76 17.45 12.85
CA ASP A 77 4.31 18.74 13.24
C ASP A 77 3.60 19.27 14.49
N LYS A 78 4.32 19.99 15.36
CA LYS A 78 3.78 20.51 16.63
C LYS A 78 2.60 21.47 16.46
N GLU A 79 2.45 22.04 15.26
CA GLU A 79 1.37 22.97 14.89
C GLU A 79 0.12 22.24 14.39
N ASP A 80 0.23 20.97 13.97
CA ASP A 80 -0.91 20.18 13.50
C ASP A 80 -1.60 19.46 14.67
N ILE A 81 -2.47 20.20 15.36
CA ILE A 81 -3.24 19.73 16.52
C ILE A 81 -4.27 18.66 16.12
N GLU A 82 -4.65 18.60 14.84
CA GLU A 82 -5.64 17.62 14.37
C GLU A 82 -5.02 16.28 13.99
N ALA A 83 -3.69 16.20 13.90
CA ALA A 83 -2.98 14.98 13.59
C ALA A 83 -2.64 14.18 14.85
N ILE A 84 -2.49 12.86 14.66
CA ILE A 84 -2.08 11.96 15.75
C ILE A 84 -0.80 11.21 15.35
N PRO A 85 0.14 11.02 16.28
CA PRO A 85 1.31 10.20 16.02
C PRO A 85 0.90 8.73 15.90
N LEU A 86 1.58 8.01 15.01
CA LEU A 86 1.41 6.58 14.81
C LEU A 86 2.76 5.88 14.76
N GLU A 87 2.77 4.62 15.19
CA GLU A 87 3.94 3.73 15.10
C GLU A 87 3.77 2.74 13.94
N GLN A 88 4.87 2.33 13.34
CA GLN A 88 4.89 1.29 12.32
C GLN A 88 4.24 0.00 12.84
N GLY A 89 3.33 -0.55 12.05
CA GLY A 89 2.56 -1.75 12.39
C GLY A 89 1.30 -1.48 13.24
N GLN A 90 1.05 -0.23 13.63
CA GLN A 90 -0.13 0.12 14.41
C GLN A 90 -1.42 -0.04 13.59
N ILE A 91 -2.42 -0.68 14.21
CA ILE A 91 -3.71 -0.95 13.58
C ILE A 91 -4.70 0.18 13.91
N VAL A 92 -5.32 0.75 12.87
CA VAL A 92 -6.28 1.86 13.01
C VAL A 92 -7.57 1.58 12.23
N GLU A 93 -8.66 2.17 12.70
CA GLU A 93 -9.92 2.27 11.94
C GLU A 93 -9.93 3.54 11.12
N VAL A 94 -10.28 3.44 9.84
CA VAL A 94 -10.41 4.60 8.95
C VAL A 94 -11.86 5.08 8.97
N LEU A 95 -12.07 6.26 9.55
CA LEU A 95 -13.38 6.92 9.67
C LEU A 95 -13.76 7.66 8.38
N ASP A 96 -12.79 8.34 7.74
CA ASP A 96 -12.97 9.03 6.46
C ASP A 96 -11.71 8.89 5.59
N LYS A 97 -11.92 8.50 4.31
CA LYS A 97 -10.89 8.39 3.27
C LYS A 97 -11.28 9.07 1.95
N LYS A 98 -12.25 9.98 1.96
CA LYS A 98 -12.68 10.70 0.75
C LYS A 98 -11.57 11.57 0.17
N ASN A 99 -10.73 12.13 1.04
CA ASN A 99 -9.52 12.83 0.64
C ASN A 99 -8.39 11.79 0.43
N SER A 100 -7.80 11.73 -0.76
CA SER A 100 -6.73 10.79 -1.08
C SER A 100 -5.42 11.08 -0.33
N ILE A 101 -5.21 12.32 0.10
CA ILE A 101 -3.98 12.79 0.75
C ILE A 101 -4.06 12.58 2.26
N ARG A 102 -5.20 12.85 2.90
CA ARG A 102 -5.33 12.91 4.36
C ARG A 102 -6.56 12.12 4.82
N TRP A 103 -6.36 11.11 5.66
CA TRP A 103 -7.41 10.21 6.15
C TRP A 103 -7.67 10.46 7.63
N LEU A 104 -8.95 10.44 8.03
CA LEU A 104 -9.32 10.51 9.43
C LEU A 104 -9.32 9.09 10.00
N VAL A 105 -8.48 8.87 11.01
CA VAL A 105 -8.31 7.55 11.60
C VAL A 105 -8.56 7.57 13.10
N ARG A 106 -8.93 6.42 13.65
CA ARG A 106 -9.13 6.18 15.06
C ARG A 106 -8.27 5.01 15.51
N THR A 107 -7.44 5.25 16.51
CA THR A 107 -6.60 4.23 17.13
C THR A 107 -7.44 3.29 17.99
N LYS A 108 -7.00 2.04 18.09
CA LYS A 108 -7.59 1.02 18.98
C LYS A 108 -7.13 1.10 20.43
N ALA A 109 -6.38 2.13 20.79
CA ALA A 109 -5.89 2.36 22.14
C ALA A 109 -7.05 2.68 23.11
N ARG A 110 -6.77 2.61 24.42
CA ARG A 110 -7.70 3.03 25.49
C ARG A 110 -6.99 4.09 26.34
N PRO A 111 -7.39 5.37 26.26
CA PRO A 111 -8.52 5.92 25.49
C PRO A 111 -8.25 5.94 23.97
N PRO A 112 -9.31 5.82 23.14
CA PRO A 112 -9.16 5.93 21.69
C PRO A 112 -8.81 7.37 21.31
N ARG A 113 -7.80 7.51 20.46
CA ARG A 113 -7.40 8.79 19.88
C ARG A 113 -7.76 8.81 18.40
N SER A 114 -8.33 9.91 17.94
CA SER A 114 -8.66 10.12 16.54
C SER A 114 -7.92 11.34 16.01
N GLY A 115 -7.55 11.31 14.74
CA GLY A 115 -6.90 12.42 14.09
C GLY A 115 -6.58 12.11 12.64
N TRP A 116 -6.06 13.11 11.96
CA TRP A 116 -5.76 13.04 10.54
C TRP A 116 -4.32 12.59 10.30
N VAL A 117 -4.14 11.71 9.32
CA VAL A 117 -2.84 11.17 8.94
C VAL A 117 -2.77 11.04 7.41
N PRO A 118 -1.60 11.21 6.78
CA PRO A 118 -1.49 11.01 5.34
C PRO A 118 -1.91 9.59 4.90
N GLY A 119 -2.72 9.49 3.85
CA GLY A 119 -3.25 8.22 3.35
C GLY A 119 -2.17 7.25 2.87
N SER A 120 -1.02 7.78 2.40
CA SER A 120 0.14 7.00 1.93
C SER A 120 0.84 6.20 3.03
N TYR A 121 0.54 6.46 4.30
CA TYR A 121 1.13 5.74 5.44
C TYR A 121 0.36 4.46 5.79
N PHE A 122 -0.71 4.14 5.05
CA PHE A 122 -1.58 3.03 5.37
C PHE A 122 -1.65 1.99 4.27
N GLU A 123 -1.60 0.73 4.70
CA GLU A 123 -1.93 -0.42 3.86
C GLU A 123 -3.07 -1.22 4.46
N THR A 124 -3.78 -1.94 3.60
CA THR A 124 -4.73 -2.94 4.08
C THR A 124 -3.98 -4.08 4.77
N PRO A 125 -4.57 -4.74 5.79
CA PRO A 125 -3.95 -5.89 6.43
C PRO A 125 -3.52 -6.97 5.42
N THR A 126 -4.31 -7.19 4.37
CA THR A 126 -4.01 -8.15 3.30
C THR A 126 -2.68 -7.83 2.61
N GLU A 127 -2.49 -6.59 2.16
CA GLU A 127 -1.25 -6.19 1.48
C GLU A 127 -0.06 -6.14 2.43
N PHE A 128 -0.25 -5.60 3.64
CA PHE A 128 0.82 -5.54 4.66
C PHE A 128 1.39 -6.93 4.97
N TYR A 129 0.53 -7.92 5.21
CA TYR A 129 0.99 -9.28 5.49
C TYR A 129 1.50 -10.01 4.24
N LYS A 130 0.99 -9.70 3.05
CA LYS A 130 1.53 -10.22 1.78
C LYS A 130 2.95 -9.72 1.54
N GLN A 131 3.22 -8.45 1.81
CA GLN A 131 4.57 -7.87 1.72
C GLN A 131 5.51 -8.49 2.76
N ARG A 132 5.07 -8.63 4.02
CA ARG A 132 5.87 -9.32 5.05
C ARG A 132 6.08 -10.80 4.78
N ARG A 133 5.16 -11.48 4.09
CA ARG A 133 5.35 -12.88 3.65
C ARG A 133 6.37 -12.98 2.51
N ARG A 134 6.38 -12.04 1.57
CA ARG A 134 7.40 -11.96 0.51
C ARG A 134 8.81 -11.84 1.09
N THR A 135 8.97 -11.06 2.17
CA THR A 135 10.28 -10.85 2.80
C THR A 135 10.66 -11.89 3.86
N ARG A 136 9.72 -12.68 4.38
CA ARG A 136 10.00 -13.77 5.32
C ARG A 136 10.70 -14.96 4.63
N GLU A 137 11.59 -15.62 5.36
CA GLU A 137 12.06 -16.96 4.99
C GLU A 137 10.89 -17.93 5.18
N ILE A 138 10.44 -18.54 4.08
CA ILE A 138 9.41 -19.57 4.12
C ILE A 138 10.15 -20.89 4.36
N GLU A 139 9.92 -21.54 5.51
CA GLU A 139 10.28 -22.95 5.68
C GLU A 139 9.37 -23.79 4.77
N ASN A 140 9.89 -24.15 3.59
CA ASN A 140 9.19 -25.05 2.67
C ASN A 140 9.42 -26.49 3.11
N VAL A 141 8.48 -27.06 3.88
CA VAL A 141 8.54 -28.43 4.44
C VAL A 141 8.57 -29.53 3.36
N SER A 142 8.39 -29.19 2.08
CA SER A 142 8.29 -30.13 0.96
C SER A 142 9.54 -30.20 0.07
N LEU A 143 10.46 -29.24 0.17
CA LEU A 143 11.61 -29.12 -0.72
C LEU A 143 12.89 -29.16 0.13
N SER A 144 13.99 -29.63 -0.44
CA SER A 144 15.32 -29.41 0.17
C SER A 144 15.54 -27.92 0.35
N ASP A 145 16.21 -27.52 1.42
CA ASP A 145 16.56 -26.12 1.71
C ASP A 145 17.22 -25.43 0.50
N GLU A 146 18.03 -26.17 -0.26
CA GLU A 146 18.68 -25.69 -1.48
C GLU A 146 17.67 -25.36 -2.60
N GLN A 147 16.68 -26.22 -2.81
CA GLN A 147 15.64 -26.02 -3.83
C GLN A 147 14.72 -24.86 -3.46
N ALA A 148 14.35 -24.74 -2.18
CA ALA A 148 13.56 -23.63 -1.68
C ALA A 148 14.30 -22.28 -1.84
N ALA A 149 15.61 -22.27 -1.56
CA ALA A 149 16.45 -21.09 -1.75
C ALA A 149 16.54 -20.66 -3.22
N LEU A 150 16.68 -21.61 -4.15
CA LEU A 150 16.71 -21.31 -5.60
C LEU A 150 15.39 -20.73 -6.11
N VAL A 151 14.25 -21.31 -5.72
CA VAL A 151 12.92 -20.80 -6.09
C VAL A 151 12.71 -19.40 -5.52
N LYS A 152 13.07 -19.17 -4.25
CA LYS A 152 12.96 -17.84 -3.62
C LYS A 152 13.85 -16.81 -4.32
N ARG A 153 15.09 -17.17 -4.65
CA ARG A 153 16.01 -16.29 -5.40
C ARG A 153 15.40 -15.89 -6.74
N ASP A 154 14.82 -16.85 -7.45
CA ASP A 154 14.20 -16.60 -8.75
C ASP A 154 12.96 -15.69 -8.62
N GLN A 155 12.11 -15.93 -7.61
CA GLN A 155 10.96 -15.06 -7.32
C GLN A 155 11.36 -13.62 -7.01
N VAL A 156 12.35 -13.42 -6.14
CA VAL A 156 12.85 -12.08 -5.77
C VAL A 156 13.46 -11.39 -6.98
N TYR A 157 14.21 -12.12 -7.81
CA TYR A 157 14.79 -11.57 -9.03
C TYR A 157 13.72 -11.07 -10.00
N HIS A 158 12.67 -11.86 -10.23
CA HIS A 158 11.56 -11.45 -11.11
C HIS A 158 10.74 -10.29 -10.53
N GLU A 159 10.52 -10.26 -9.21
CA GLU A 159 9.86 -9.14 -8.56
C GLU A 159 10.66 -7.84 -8.72
N LEU A 160 11.98 -7.91 -8.52
CA LEU A 160 12.87 -6.77 -8.70
C LEU A 160 12.82 -6.26 -10.15
N LEU A 161 12.95 -7.15 -11.13
CA LEU A 161 12.88 -6.78 -12.55
C LEU A 161 11.54 -6.11 -12.90
N ARG A 162 10.42 -6.67 -12.43
CA ARG A 162 9.09 -6.09 -12.70
C ARG A 162 8.95 -4.72 -12.05
N SER A 163 9.37 -4.56 -10.79
CA SER A 163 9.30 -3.26 -10.12
C SER A 163 10.20 -2.22 -10.78
N GLU A 164 11.35 -2.64 -11.32
CA GLU A 164 12.25 -1.78 -12.07
C GLU A 164 11.61 -1.33 -13.40
N GLU A 165 10.95 -2.23 -14.12
CA GLU A 165 10.19 -1.89 -15.34
C GLU A 165 9.09 -0.86 -15.06
N GLU A 166 8.33 -1.04 -13.97
CA GLU A 166 7.28 -0.11 -13.53
C GLU A 166 7.86 1.26 -13.14
N PHE A 167 9.00 1.27 -12.44
CA PHE A 167 9.69 2.49 -12.06
C PHE A 167 10.22 3.26 -13.28
N VAL A 168 10.90 2.57 -14.20
CA VAL A 168 11.41 3.17 -15.45
C VAL A 168 10.26 3.67 -16.33
N SER A 169 9.14 2.95 -16.38
CA SER A 169 7.94 3.40 -17.08
C SER A 169 7.39 4.69 -16.48
N SER A 170 7.36 4.79 -15.15
CA SER A 170 6.92 6.01 -14.46
C SER A 170 7.86 7.19 -14.72
N LEU A 171 9.18 6.96 -14.69
CA LEU A 171 10.18 7.97 -15.06
C LEU A 171 10.02 8.43 -16.51
N ARG A 172 9.73 7.49 -17.42
CA ARG A 172 9.46 7.80 -18.82
C ARG A 172 8.26 8.71 -18.95
N THR A 173 7.14 8.42 -18.28
CA THR A 173 5.95 9.30 -18.28
C THR A 173 6.28 10.69 -17.75
N CYS A 174 7.06 10.80 -16.67
CA CYS A 174 7.56 12.09 -16.17
C CYS A 174 8.30 12.87 -17.26
N VAL A 175 9.27 12.25 -17.94
CA VAL A 175 10.07 12.90 -18.98
C VAL A 175 9.25 13.19 -20.23
N ASP A 176 8.50 12.21 -20.71
CA ASP A 176 7.88 12.23 -22.03
C ASP A 176 6.57 13.04 -22.07
N ASP A 177 5.83 13.10 -20.97
CA ASP A 177 4.50 13.71 -20.92
C ASP A 177 4.50 14.99 -20.07
N TYR A 178 5.09 14.97 -18.87
CA TYR A 178 5.06 16.14 -17.98
C TYR A 178 6.15 17.16 -18.29
N ILE A 179 7.41 16.71 -18.42
CA ILE A 179 8.54 17.62 -18.67
C ILE A 179 8.45 18.23 -20.07
N LYS A 180 8.06 17.46 -21.08
CA LYS A 180 7.90 18.00 -22.46
C LYS A 180 6.89 19.13 -22.55
N VAL A 181 5.82 19.08 -21.76
CA VAL A 181 4.80 20.16 -21.74
C VAL A 181 5.40 21.48 -21.23
N LEU A 182 6.44 21.43 -20.40
CA LEU A 182 7.12 22.65 -19.92
C LEU A 182 7.91 23.37 -21.02
N ASP A 183 8.19 22.71 -22.15
CA ASP A 183 8.86 23.30 -23.30
C ASP A 183 7.87 23.98 -24.27
N ASP A 184 6.55 23.94 -23.99
CA ASP A 184 5.52 24.59 -24.80
C ASP A 184 5.55 26.14 -24.65
N PRO A 185 5.50 26.90 -25.77
CA PRO A 185 5.48 28.36 -25.73
C PRO A 185 4.34 28.98 -24.90
N GLU A 186 3.20 28.31 -24.76
CA GLU A 186 2.02 28.81 -24.02
C GLU A 186 2.14 28.70 -22.49
N VAL A 187 3.21 28.09 -21.98
CA VAL A 187 3.43 27.92 -20.53
C VAL A 187 3.66 29.28 -19.84
N PRO A 188 3.07 29.52 -18.64
CA PRO A 188 3.30 30.76 -17.89
C PRO A 188 4.78 31.02 -17.59
N GLU A 189 5.22 32.28 -17.71
CA GLU A 189 6.63 32.65 -17.52
C GLU A 189 7.21 32.31 -16.14
N ALA A 190 6.36 32.32 -15.10
CA ALA A 190 6.74 31.86 -13.77
C ALA A 190 7.20 30.39 -13.78
N VAL A 191 6.55 29.53 -14.56
CA VAL A 191 6.88 28.11 -14.69
C VAL A 191 8.14 27.94 -15.54
N LYS A 192 8.26 28.65 -16.67
CA LYS A 192 9.48 28.63 -17.50
C LYS A 192 10.72 29.02 -16.70
N LYS A 193 10.63 30.10 -15.89
CA LYS A 193 11.71 30.57 -15.02
C LYS A 193 12.15 29.52 -13.98
N HIS A 194 11.24 28.68 -13.50
CA HIS A 194 11.50 27.68 -12.47
C HIS A 194 11.62 26.25 -13.02
N ARG A 195 11.71 26.09 -14.35
CA ARG A 195 11.76 24.79 -15.03
C ARG A 195 12.79 23.85 -14.42
N GLU A 196 14.04 24.27 -14.29
CA GLU A 196 15.12 23.42 -13.76
C GLU A 196 14.84 22.93 -12.33
N LYS A 197 14.20 23.74 -11.50
CA LYS A 197 13.81 23.35 -10.13
C LYS A 197 12.64 22.38 -10.11
N LEU A 198 11.74 22.46 -11.10
CA LEU A 198 10.60 21.56 -11.24
C LEU A 198 11.02 20.20 -11.84
N THR A 199 11.95 20.20 -12.78
CA THR A 199 12.40 18.98 -13.48
C THR A 199 13.50 18.24 -12.73
N LEU A 200 14.31 18.95 -11.95
CA LEU A 200 15.49 18.42 -11.24
C LEU A 200 16.33 17.53 -12.17
N ASN A 201 16.84 16.42 -11.66
CA ASN A 201 17.63 15.44 -12.39
C ASN A 201 16.80 14.23 -12.90
N ILE A 202 15.48 14.39 -13.06
CA ILE A 202 14.60 13.31 -13.52
C ILE A 202 15.00 12.79 -14.92
N PRO A 203 15.38 13.63 -15.90
CA PRO A 203 15.85 13.14 -17.20
C PRO A 203 17.13 12.29 -17.10
N GLU A 204 18.08 12.68 -16.24
CA GLU A 204 19.33 11.95 -16.01
C GLU A 204 19.05 10.60 -15.35
N LEU A 205 18.17 10.57 -14.34
CA LEU A 205 17.73 9.33 -13.68
C LEU A 205 17.08 8.38 -14.69
N TYR A 206 16.14 8.87 -15.50
CA TYR A 206 15.53 8.05 -16.56
C TYR A 206 16.58 7.50 -17.53
N ASN A 207 17.51 8.33 -18.00
CA ASN A 207 18.55 7.90 -18.92
C ASN A 207 19.52 6.88 -18.31
N PHE A 208 19.78 6.96 -17.00
CA PHE A 208 20.60 5.98 -16.29
C PHE A 208 19.86 4.64 -16.22
N HIS A 209 18.64 4.62 -15.69
CA HIS A 209 17.87 3.38 -15.50
C HIS A 209 17.40 2.76 -16.82
N ALA A 210 17.16 3.54 -17.87
CA ALA A 210 16.80 2.98 -19.17
C ALA A 210 17.97 2.29 -19.91
N LYS A 211 19.22 2.51 -19.46
CA LYS A 211 20.43 1.94 -20.08
C LYS A 211 20.92 0.65 -19.43
N TYR A 212 20.63 0.43 -18.15
CA TYR A 212 21.11 -0.71 -17.35
C TYR A 212 19.94 -1.61 -16.97
#